data_AF-A0A3B0TRM6-F1
#
_entry.id   AF-A0A3B0TRM6-F1
#
_cell.length_a   1.000
_cell.length_b   1.000
_cell.length_c   1.000
_cell.angle_alpha   90.00
_cell.angle_beta   90.00
_cell.angle_gamma   90.00
#
_symmetry.space_group_name_H-M   'P 1'
#
loop_
_entity.id
_entity.type
_entity.pdbx_description
1 polymer ?
#
loop_
_entity_poly.entity_id
_entity_poly.type
_entity_poly.pdbx_seq_one_letter_code
_entity_poly.pdbx_strand_id
1 'polypeptide(L)' 'MEQKKPLPPFNLKTAKQKVQMAEDAWNAKDPEKVSMAYSIDSAWRNRTEFINGREEIKAFLTNKWQNELKYKLKKELWGL' A
#
# COMPACT_ATOMS: atom_id res chain seq x y z
N MET A 1 18.48 -4.34 2.85
CA MET A 1 17.05 -3.96 2.73
C MET A 1 16.98 -2.44 2.76
N GLU A 2 16.35 -1.83 1.75
CA GLU A 2 16.23 -0.38 1.65
C GLU A 2 15.18 0.15 2.63
N GLN A 3 15.51 1.17 3.42
CA GLN A 3 14.61 1.73 4.42
C GLN A 3 13.69 2.78 3.79
N LYS A 4 12.38 2.47 3.70
CA LYS A 4 11.38 3.39 3.17
C LYS A 4 10.89 4.39 4.23
N LYS A 5 11.57 5.54 4.29
CA LYS A 5 11.15 6.69 5.11
C LYS A 5 9.75 7.20 4.70
N PRO A 6 8.98 7.82 5.62
CA PRO A 6 9.28 7.98 7.04
C PRO A 6 9.19 6.65 7.81
N LEU A 7 9.99 6.55 8.88
CA LEU A 7 10.08 5.39 9.77
C LEU A 7 9.39 5.70 11.11
N PRO A 8 8.85 4.68 11.82
CA PRO A 8 8.31 4.87 13.16
C PRO A 8 9.42 5.19 14.19
N PRO A 9 9.08 5.79 15.34
CA PRO A 9 7.75 6.27 15.73
C PRO A 9 7.34 7.52 14.92
N PHE A 10 6.06 7.59 14.53
CA PHE A 10 5.54 8.70 13.74
C PHE A 10 5.03 9.84 14.63
N ASN A 11 5.32 11.08 14.24
CA ASN A 11 4.56 12.26 14.65
C ASN A 11 3.50 12.62 13.58
N LEU A 12 2.60 13.57 13.88
CA LEU A 12 1.52 13.99 12.99
C LEU A 12 2.02 14.32 11.56
N LYS A 13 3.11 15.08 11.44
CA LYS A 13 3.68 15.48 10.14
C LYS A 13 4.16 14.24 9.37
N THR A 14 4.93 13.37 10.00
CA THR A 14 5.48 12.16 9.36
C THR A 14 4.40 11.11 9.08
N ALA A 15 3.34 11.03 9.89
CA ALA A 15 2.19 10.16 9.65
C ALA A 15 1.40 10.63 8.42
N LYS A 16 1.10 11.94 8.31
CA LYS A 16 0.48 12.53 7.12
C LYS A 16 1.31 12.28 5.86
N GLN A 17 2.63 12.46 5.97
CA GLN A 17 3.56 12.14 4.88
C GLN A 17 3.50 10.66 4.49
N LYS A 18 3.51 9.73 5.46
CA LYS A 18 3.42 8.29 5.20
C LYS A 18 2.12 7.93 4.46
N VAL A 19 1.00 8.50 4.90
CA VAL A 19 -0.32 8.27 4.30
C VAL A 19 -0.38 8.83 2.89
N GLN A 20 0.09 10.05 2.65
CA GLN A 20 0.10 10.65 1.31
C GLN A 20 1.00 9.86 0.35
N MET A 21 2.20 9.46 0.77
CA MET A 21 3.07 8.61 -0.06
C MET A 21 2.42 7.27 -0.42
N ALA A 22 1.64 6.70 0.51
CA ALA A 22 0.88 5.48 0.23
C ALA A 22 -0.31 5.76 -0.70
N GLU A 23 -1.01 6.88 -0.57
CA GLU A 23 -2.06 7.31 -1.52
C GLU A 23 -1.49 7.46 -2.94
N ASP A 24 -0.38 8.19 -3.08
CA ASP A 24 0.27 8.45 -4.36
C ASP A 24 0.74 7.16 -5.03
N ALA A 25 1.35 6.25 -4.26
CA ALA A 25 1.80 4.96 -4.78
C ALA A 25 0.63 4.10 -5.29
N TRP A 26 -0.49 4.07 -4.57
CA TRP A 26 -1.67 3.30 -4.98
C TRP A 26 -2.38 3.94 -6.19
N ASN A 27 -2.41 5.27 -6.30
CA ASN A 27 -2.98 5.97 -7.46
C ASN A 27 -2.14 5.78 -8.74
N ALA A 28 -0.86 5.44 -8.62
CA ALA A 28 -0.02 5.07 -9.76
C ALA A 28 -0.44 3.73 -10.41
N LYS A 29 -1.19 2.88 -9.68
CA LYS A 29 -1.68 1.58 -10.16
C LYS A 29 -0.58 0.65 -10.68
N ASP A 30 0.58 0.70 -10.04
CA ASP A 30 1.75 -0.12 -10.36
C ASP A 30 1.94 -1.21 -9.28
N PRO A 31 1.65 -2.49 -9.60
CA PRO A 31 1.74 -3.59 -8.63
C PRO A 31 3.13 -3.78 -8.05
N GLU A 32 4.18 -3.57 -8.86
CA GLU A 32 5.57 -3.74 -8.43
C GLU A 32 5.96 -2.64 -7.46
N LYS A 33 5.66 -1.39 -7.82
CA LYS A 33 5.99 -0.25 -6.97
C LYS A 33 5.28 -0.30 -5.63
N VAL A 34 4.01 -0.71 -5.62
CA VAL A 34 3.21 -0.80 -4.38
C VAL A 34 3.64 -1.99 -3.53
N SER A 35 3.88 -3.17 -4.11
CA SER A 35 4.29 -4.37 -3.35
C SER A 35 5.61 -4.16 -2.61
N MET A 36 6.53 -3.36 -3.17
CA MET A 36 7.80 -3.01 -2.54
C MET A 36 7.65 -2.23 -1.23
N ALA A 37 6.47 -1.69 -0.90
CA ALA A 37 6.21 -1.05 0.39
C ALA A 37 6.00 -2.05 1.55
N TYR A 38 5.88 -3.34 1.22
CA TYR A 38 5.54 -4.41 2.15
C TYR A 38 6.73 -5.37 2.29
N SER A 39 6.89 -6.00 3.46
CA SER A 39 7.92 -7.02 3.68
C SER A 39 7.68 -8.24 2.79
N ILE A 40 8.72 -9.06 2.60
CA ILE A 40 8.63 -10.27 1.76
C ILE A 40 7.58 -11.25 2.31
N ASP A 41 7.45 -11.31 3.64
CA ASP A 41 6.54 -12.14 4.44
C ASP A 41 5.26 -11.42 4.89
N SER A 42 4.91 -10.29 4.26
CA SER A 42 3.73 -9.52 4.65
C SER A 42 2.45 -10.32 4.51
N ALA A 43 1.67 -10.40 5.59
CA ALA A 43 0.34 -11.00 5.60
C ALA A 43 -0.73 -9.91 5.50
N TRP A 44 -1.60 -10.00 4.48
CA TRP A 44 -2.76 -9.13 4.35
C TRP A 44 -4.06 -9.91 4.51
N ARG A 45 -5.06 -9.21 5.03
CA ARG A 45 -6.46 -9.52 4.78
C ARG A 45 -7.06 -8.39 3.96
N ASN A 46 -7.46 -8.66 2.72
CA ASN A 46 -8.19 -7.72 1.88
C ASN A 46 -9.63 -8.17 1.75
N ARG A 47 -10.57 -7.47 2.40
CA ARG A 47 -11.98 -7.90 2.51
C ARG A 47 -12.07 -9.33 3.07
N THR A 48 -12.45 -10.29 2.24
CA THR A 48 -12.58 -11.72 2.56
C THR A 48 -11.40 -12.56 2.09
N GLU A 49 -10.43 -11.97 1.40
CA GLU A 49 -9.25 -12.65 0.87
C GLU A 49 -8.06 -12.51 1.83
N PHE A 50 -7.28 -13.59 1.96
CA PHE A 50 -6.00 -13.61 2.67
C PHE A 50 -4.89 -13.74 1.64
N ILE A 51 -3.84 -12.94 1.81
CA ILE A 51 -2.74 -12.80 0.85
C ILE A 51 -1.45 -12.85 1.65
N ASN A 52 -0.60 -13.83 1.36
CA ASN A 52 0.57 -14.18 2.15
C ASN A 52 1.84 -13.97 1.32
N GLY A 53 2.54 -12.88 1.63
CA GLY A 53 3.81 -12.53 1.02
C GLY A 53 3.70 -11.53 -0.14
N ARG A 54 4.84 -10.93 -0.48
CA ARG A 54 4.91 -9.86 -1.47
C ARG A 54 4.48 -10.29 -2.86
N GLU A 55 4.81 -11.52 -3.26
CA GLU A 55 4.44 -12.04 -4.59
C GLU A 55 2.92 -12.18 -4.73
N GLU A 56 2.22 -12.71 -3.71
CA GLU A 56 0.75 -12.78 -3.72
C GLU A 56 0.12 -11.37 -3.69
N ILE A 57 0.72 -10.43 -2.95
CA ILE A 57 0.31 -9.02 -2.98
C ILE A 57 0.40 -8.44 -4.39
N LYS A 58 1.49 -8.70 -5.12
CA LYS A 58 1.68 -8.23 -6.49
C LYS A 58 0.63 -8.84 -7.43
N ALA A 59 0.36 -10.14 -7.31
CA ALA A 59 -0.68 -10.82 -8.10
C ALA A 59 -2.08 -10.23 -7.81
N PHE A 60 -2.41 -10.04 -6.54
CA PHE A 60 -3.66 -9.41 -6.11
C PHE A 60 -3.82 -8.01 -6.70
N LEU A 61 -2.79 -7.16 -6.59
CA LEU A 61 -2.83 -5.78 -7.10
C LEU A 61 -2.97 -5.73 -8.63
N THR A 62 -2.33 -6.68 -9.33
CA THR A 62 -2.48 -6.83 -10.79
C THR A 62 -3.93 -7.11 -11.16
N ASN A 63 -4.56 -8.10 -10.53
CA ASN A 63 -5.95 -8.44 -10.77
C ASN A 63 -6.89 -7.29 -10.38
N LYS A 64 -6.63 -6.63 -9.25
CA LYS A 64 -7.43 -5.51 -8.75
C LYS A 64 -7.56 -4.41 -9.80
N TRP A 65 -6.45 -3.95 -10.38
CA TRP A 65 -6.50 -2.82 -11.32
C TRP A 65 -6.84 -3.20 -12.76
N GLN A 66 -6.81 -4.50 -13.11
CA GLN A 66 -7.45 -5.00 -14.32
C GLN A 66 -8.98 -4.90 -14.25
N ASN A 67 -9.56 -5.08 -13.06
CA ASN A 67 -11.01 -5.04 -12.86
C ASN A 67 -11.54 -3.67 -12.42
N GLU A 68 -10.74 -2.87 -11.70
CA GLU A 68 -11.11 -1.54 -11.20
C GLU A 68 -10.62 -0.41 -12.12
N LEU A 69 -11.20 -0.30 -13.31
CA LEU A 69 -10.69 0.52 -14.43
C LEU A 69 -10.57 2.03 -14.16
N LYS A 70 -11.40 2.58 -13.27
CA LYS A 70 -11.42 4.02 -12.92
C LYS A 70 -10.93 4.29 -11.50
N TYR A 71 -10.04 3.42 -11.02
CA TYR A 71 -9.51 3.50 -9.66
C TYR A 71 -8.93 4.88 -9.34
N LYS A 72 -9.44 5.47 -8.26
CA LYS A 72 -8.90 6.65 -7.58
C LYS A 72 -9.03 6.42 -6.09
N LEU A 73 -7.98 6.73 -5.35
CA LEU A 73 -7.91 6.52 -3.92
C LEU A 73 -7.67 7.84 -3.19
N LYS A 74 -8.41 8.02 -2.09
CA LYS A 74 -8.08 8.96 -1.03
C LYS A 74 -7.77 8.17 0.24
N LYS A 75 -6.68 8.52 0.92
CA LYS A 75 -6.31 8.02 2.24
C LYS A 75 -6.23 9.19 3.21
N GLU A 76 -6.74 8.95 4.41
CA GLU A 76 -6.67 9.89 5.53
C GLU A 76 -6.23 9.14 6.79
N LEU A 77 -5.68 9.90 7.75
CA LEU A 77 -5.43 9.36 9.07
C LEU A 77 -6.76 9.27 9.82
N TRP A 78 -7.00 8.13 10.44
CA TRP A 78 -8.21 7.92 11.23
C TRP A 78 -8.12 8.71 12.55
N GLY A 79 -9.23 9.32 12.96
CA GLY A 79 -9.34 10.05 14.22
C GLY A 79 -8.64 11.42 14.25
N LEU A 80 -8.31 11.97 13.08
CA LEU A 80 -7.90 13.37 12.92
C LEU A 80 -9.08 14.30 12.63
#